data_AF-A0A3D8Z0V3-F1
#
_entry.id   AF-A0A3D8Z0V3-F1
#
_cell.length_a   1.000
_cell.length_b   1.000
_cell.length_c   1.000
_cell.angle_alpha   90.00
_cell.angle_beta   90.00
_cell.angle_gamma   90.00
#
_symmetry.space_group_name_H-M   'P 1'
#
loop_
_entity.id
_entity.type
_entity.pdbx_description
1 polymer ?
#
loop_
_entity_poly.entity_id
_entity_poly.type
_entity_poly.pdbx_seq_one_letter_code
_entity_poly.pdbx_strand_id
1 'polypeptide(L)' 'MKFIYFNDTGRKVLIHPATFISGCASSDTAIEPLEERTFVLPEGSYPWVKMWDYGPGVGLQILVSPGWN' A
#
# COMPACT_ATOMS: atom_id res chain seq x y z
N MET A 1 -10.29 -4.07 9.39
CA MET A 1 -9.24 -3.19 9.97
C MET A 1 -8.93 -2.06 8.99
N LYS A 2 -8.49 -0.87 9.44
CA LYS A 2 -8.05 0.21 8.54
C LYS A 2 -6.57 0.53 8.81
N PHE A 3 -5.79 0.65 7.75
CA PHE A 3 -4.40 1.10 7.78
C PHE A 3 -4.29 2.38 6.95
N ILE A 4 -3.70 3.43 7.53
CA ILE A 4 -3.47 4.70 6.84
C ILE A 4 -1.98 4.84 6.60
N TYR A 5 -1.61 5.04 5.34
CA TYR A 5 -0.25 5.36 4.92
C TYR A 5 -0.18 6.84 4.53
N PHE A 6 0.82 7.56 5.03
CA PHE A 6 1.13 8.92 4.59
C PHE A 6 2.42 8.89 3.77
N ASN A 7 2.40 9.45 2.57
CA ASN A 7 3.56 9.43 1.69
C ASN A 7 4.53 10.58 1.99
N ASP A 8 5.45 10.34 2.92
CA ASP A 8 6.55 11.25 3.26
C ASP A 8 7.84 11.01 2.45
N THR A 9 7.79 10.13 1.43
CA THR A 9 8.98 9.70 0.67
C THR A 9 9.50 10.75 -0.32
N GLY A 10 8.73 11.81 -0.57
CA GLY A 10 9.00 12.82 -1.59
C GLY A 10 8.87 12.31 -3.03
N ARG A 11 8.40 11.07 -3.23
CA ARG A 11 8.23 10.42 -4.53
C ARG A 11 6.81 9.90 -4.69
N LYS A 12 6.38 9.68 -5.92
CA LYS A 12 5.14 8.94 -6.22
C LYS A 12 5.29 7.47 -5.78
N VAL A 13 4.33 6.97 -5.01
CA VAL A 13 4.30 5.56 -4.55
C VAL A 13 3.20 4.82 -5.28
N LEU A 14 3.56 3.77 -6.02
CA LEU A 14 2.60 2.88 -6.68
C LEU A 14 2.11 1.80 -5.71
N ILE A 15 0.90 1.28 -5.92
CA ILE A 15 0.37 0.18 -5.10
C ILE A 15 0.63 -1.14 -5.83
N HIS A 16 1.33 -2.05 -5.16
CA HIS A 16 1.62 -3.37 -5.71
C HIS A 16 0.30 -4.16 -5.88
N PRO A 17 0.01 -4.76 -7.05
CA PRO A 17 -1.26 -5.43 -7.34
C PRO A 17 -1.66 -6.52 -6.34
N ALA A 18 -0.67 -7.20 -5.75
CA ALA A 18 -0.91 -8.21 -4.72
C ALA A 18 -1.67 -7.67 -3.49
N THR A 19 -1.68 -6.35 -3.26
CA THR A 19 -2.52 -5.70 -2.25
C THR A 19 -4.00 -6.09 -2.46
N PHE A 20 -4.51 -5.91 -3.67
CA PHE A 20 -5.91 -6.21 -4.00
C PHE A 20 -6.20 -7.70 -4.07
N ILE A 21 -5.25 -8.49 -4.60
CA ILE A 21 -5.36 -9.96 -4.66
C ILE A 21 -5.48 -10.56 -3.25
N SER A 22 -4.81 -9.94 -2.26
CA SER A 22 -4.85 -10.37 -0.86
C SER A 22 -6.12 -9.97 -0.10
N GLY A 23 -7.08 -9.32 -0.76
CA GLY A 23 -8.35 -8.92 -0.15
C GLY A 23 -8.34 -7.54 0.51
N CYS A 24 -7.27 -6.76 0.36
CA CYS A 24 -7.26 -5.35 0.78
C CYS A 24 -8.02 -4.49 -0.25
N ALA A 25 -8.85 -3.58 0.23
CA ALA A 25 -9.53 -2.58 -0.59
C ALA A 25 -8.89 -1.19 -0.40
N SER A 26 -8.62 -0.50 -1.51
CA SER A 26 -8.08 0.87 -1.55
C SER A 26 -8.27 1.44 -2.97
N SER A 27 -7.98 2.72 -3.18
CA SER A 27 -7.78 3.23 -4.55
C SER A 27 -6.51 2.63 -5.14
N ASP A 28 -6.51 2.26 -6.42
CA ASP A 28 -5.36 1.74 -7.18
C ASP A 28 -4.50 2.84 -7.82
N THR A 29 -4.94 4.09 -7.71
CA THR A 29 -4.13 5.23 -8.12
C THR A 29 -2.84 5.29 -7.32
N ALA A 30 -1.81 5.87 -7.90
CA ALA A 30 -0.60 6.14 -7.13
C ALA A 30 -0.88 7.11 -5.98
N ILE A 31 -0.03 7.05 -4.96
CA ILE A 31 -0.06 7.93 -3.80
C ILE A 31 0.95 9.03 -4.07
N GLU A 32 0.49 10.25 -4.24
CA GLU A 32 1.34 11.41 -4.51
C GLU A 32 2.08 11.86 -3.24
N PRO A 33 3.18 12.63 -3.34
CA PRO A 33 3.86 13.15 -2.15
C PRO A 33 2.92 13.94 -1.25
N LEU A 34 3.02 13.69 0.07
CA LEU A 34 2.17 14.28 1.10
C LEU A 34 0.68 13.88 1.02
N GLU A 35 0.35 12.83 0.27
CA GLU A 35 -0.99 12.25 0.24
C GLU A 35 -1.14 11.15 1.30
N GLU A 36 -2.33 11.07 1.90
CA GLU A 36 -2.75 9.92 2.69
C GLU A 36 -3.51 8.88 1.84
N ARG A 37 -3.23 7.60 2.09
CA ARG A 37 -3.99 6.50 1.52
C ARG A 37 -4.52 5.57 2.61
N THR A 38 -5.83 5.36 2.60
CA THR A 38 -6.47 4.37 3.47
C THR A 38 -6.57 3.03 2.76
N PHE A 39 -6.09 1.97 3.42
CA PHE A 39 -6.28 0.58 3.04
C PHE A 39 -7.24 -0.06 4.02
N VAL A 40 -8.29 -0.70 3.50
CA VAL A 40 -9.27 -1.46 4.27
C VAL A 40 -8.91 -2.93 4.15
N LEU A 41 -8.62 -3.55 5.29
CA LEU A 41 -8.24 -4.96 5.38
C LEU A 41 -9.40 -5.81 5.90
N PRO A 42 -9.44 -7.10 5.53
CA PRO A 42 -10.38 -8.08 6.07
C PRO A 42 -10.51 -8.03 7.60
N GLU A 43 -11.68 -8.35 8.11
CA GLU A 43 -11.91 -8.43 9.55
C GLU A 43 -11.03 -9.51 10.19
N GLY A 44 -10.57 -9.27 11.44
CA GLY A 44 -9.66 -10.18 12.14
C GLY A 44 -8.21 -10.19 11.67
N SER A 45 -7.87 -9.43 10.62
CA SER A 45 -6.48 -9.30 10.13
C SER A 45 -5.76 -8.07 10.69
N TYR A 46 -4.43 -8.08 10.58
CA TYR A 46 -3.57 -6.93 10.84
C TYR A 46 -2.80 -6.51 9.57
N PRO A 47 -2.37 -5.24 9.44
CA PRO A 47 -1.63 -4.80 8.27
C PRO A 47 -0.19 -5.34 8.29
N TRP A 48 0.17 -6.04 7.22
CA TRP A 48 1.56 -6.35 6.90
C TRP A 48 1.97 -5.50 5.71
N VAL A 49 3.03 -4.72 5.88
CA VAL A 49 3.43 -3.68 4.92
C VAL A 49 4.86 -3.94 4.45
N LYS A 50 5.06 -3.88 3.13
CA LYS A 50 6.38 -3.90 2.52
C LYS A 50 6.49 -2.84 1.44
N MET A 51 7.69 -2.30 1.28
CA MET A 51 8.00 -1.33 0.24
C MET A 51 9.29 -1.70 -0.47
N TRP A 52 9.33 -1.48 -1.79
CA TRP A 52 10.51 -1.72 -2.62
C TRP A 52 10.62 -0.66 -3.70
N ASP A 53 11.85 -0.28 -4.03
CA ASP A 53 12.15 0.52 -5.21
C ASP A 53 12.64 -0.38 -6.35
N TYR A 54 11.87 -0.45 -7.43
CA TYR A 54 12.21 -1.24 -8.61
C TYR A 54 13.04 -0.44 -9.63
N GLY A 55 13.48 0.77 -9.28
CA GLY A 55 14.33 1.60 -10.12
C GLY A 55 13.57 2.41 -11.17
N PRO A 56 14.28 3.04 -12.12
CA PRO A 56 13.76 4.13 -12.95
C PRO A 56 12.53 3.83 -13.82
N GLY A 57 12.27 2.56 -14.15
CA GLY A 57 11.13 2.17 -15.01
C GLY A 57 9.83 1.85 -14.27
N VAL A 58 9.91 1.58 -12.96
CA VAL A 58 8.77 1.09 -12.17
C VAL A 58 8.59 1.94 -10.90
N GLY A 59 9.68 2.35 -10.28
CA GLY A 59 9.68 3.23 -9.12
C GLY A 59 9.32 2.54 -7.80
N LEU A 60 8.98 3.36 -6.82
CA LEU A 60 8.67 2.96 -5.46
C LEU A 60 7.26 2.35 -5.39
N GLN A 61 7.16 1.17 -4.78
CA GLN A 61 5.90 0.47 -4.57
C GLN A 61 5.66 0.13 -3.11
N ILE A 62 4.39 0.18 -2.70
CA ILE A 62 3.90 -0.33 -1.42
C ILE A 62 3.01 -1.56 -1.64
N LEU A 63 3.25 -2.61 -0.86
CA LEU A 63 2.38 -3.77 -0.70
C LEU A 63 1.76 -3.71 0.70
N VAL A 64 0.43 -3.78 0.76
CA VAL A 64 -0.31 -3.96 2.01
C VAL A 64 -1.09 -5.26 1.91
N SER A 65 -0.86 -6.20 2.82
CA SER A 65 -1.58 -7.47 2.86
C SER A 65 -2.08 -7.79 4.27
N PRO A 66 -3.18 -8.54 4.42
CA PRO A 66 -3.60 -9.04 5.72
C PRO A 66 -2.61 -10.08 6.24
N GLY A 67 -2.14 -9.87 7.48
CA GLY A 67 -1.55 -10.92 8.31
C GLY A 67 -2.59 -11.51 9.26
N TRP A 68 -2.37 -12.75 9.67
CA TRP A 68 -3.22 -13.52 10.57
C TRP A 68 -2.39 -14.05 11.73
N ASN A 69 -2.94 -13.99 12.94
CA ASN A 69 -2.35 -14.60 14.14
C ASN A 69 -2.93 -16.00 14.36
#